data_AF-A0A8T4NDL3-F1
#
_entry.id   AF-A0A8T4NDL3-F1
#
_cell.length_a   1.000
_cell.length_b   1.000
_cell.length_c   1.000
_cell.angle_alpha   90.00
_cell.angle_beta   90.00
_cell.angle_gamma   90.00
#
_symmetry.space_group_name_H-M   'P 1'
#
loop_
_entity.id
_entity.type
_entity.pdbx_description
1 polymer ?
#
loop_
_entity_poly.entity_id
_entity_poly.type
_entity_poly.pdbx_seq_one_letter_code
_entity_poly.pdbx_strand_id
1 'polypeptide(L)'
;MAVDIKNLIAAISPEYFCDRTVDEATNKPLHKKVMEIVKEKGYLAAAEAAKLRASEYMDIMDINFSHGAFKLKGLANPIEQHRLVYEVASQSLEQIYFWILDYVNGVYGSSEKLIDNFISAPGSGHFAEMQGRATRMQEEAMKIFQTTGVLIKSILNIIYDLKEWQIRLALYDDLKSDDKRKRNAARLSLKQIWMDNVDIKRGNSSIKAMAQQFDYVTLIDAFMAADSLEEVEKLDLNDRVKRILLQRVADFLKWVIESERESRKRFEIEKIYLRSQVNNVKLYAQWAKPYLKAAQQLGQNLKPTADVVNLFNTSVSELVLLAKGRYDMMQDVAAGELPALYKKLKIRKYTPLALIEFRYRSIPERADQRGGYVFVGLIEVIFTSFALNDDELKVLTSEVAKDDFGDIYQMISGATDESLMQIQSDIDELLGTAGEKKEETAEKMKEDTNPFSALFSGFGGGQKKEEKRDLSKGIPADTDYEKPVRNLVVLKSRWDCRKLYDDYKKAHGMAGFPPVQF
;
A
#
# COMPACT_ATOMS: atom_id res chain seq x y z
N MET A 1 15.10 5.75 -4.89
CA MET A 1 16.32 6.61 -4.84
C MET A 1 16.14 7.42 -3.58
N ALA A 2 16.90 7.20 -2.50
CA ALA A 2 16.59 7.83 -1.21
C ALA A 2 16.48 9.36 -1.36
N VAL A 3 15.25 9.87 -1.36
CA VAL A 3 14.98 11.30 -1.50
C VAL A 3 15.47 11.98 -0.23
N ASP A 4 16.29 13.03 -0.37
CA ASP A 4 16.67 13.85 0.78
C ASP A 4 15.40 14.44 1.42
N ILE A 5 15.08 13.99 2.63
CA ILE A 5 13.87 14.38 3.35
C ILE A 5 13.78 15.90 3.51
N LYS A 6 14.91 16.60 3.66
CA LYS A 6 14.92 18.07 3.77
C LYS A 6 14.43 18.72 2.49
N ASN A 7 14.85 18.20 1.34
CA ASN A 7 14.40 18.68 0.04
C ASN A 7 12.94 18.28 -0.24
N LEU A 8 12.50 17.12 0.25
CA LEU A 8 11.09 16.73 0.19
C LEU A 8 10.21 17.66 1.03
N ILE A 9 10.62 18.02 2.25
CA ILE A 9 9.92 19.01 3.08
C ILE A 9 9.90 20.38 2.39
N ALA A 10 11.01 20.79 1.77
CA ALA A 10 11.06 22.00 0.96
C ALA A 10 10.15 21.95 -0.27
N ALA A 11 9.93 20.78 -0.87
CA ALA A 11 8.98 20.58 -1.97
C ALA A 11 7.51 20.56 -1.51
N ILE A 12 7.24 20.08 -0.30
CA ILE A 12 5.90 20.04 0.29
C ILE A 12 5.43 21.45 0.66
N SER A 13 6.31 22.27 1.25
CA SER A 13 5.99 23.65 1.65
C SER A 13 7.04 24.64 1.12
N PRO A 14 7.04 24.88 -0.22
CA PRO A 14 8.08 25.65 -0.89
C PRO A 14 8.08 27.13 -0.54
N GLU A 15 6.94 27.69 -0.11
CA GLU A 15 6.84 29.11 0.27
C GLU A 15 7.73 29.47 1.48
N TYR A 16 7.93 28.51 2.39
CA TYR A 16 8.62 28.71 3.66
C TYR A 16 10.01 28.08 3.69
N PHE A 17 10.15 26.83 3.24
CA PHE A 17 11.39 26.06 3.44
C PHE A 17 12.26 25.94 2.19
N CYS A 18 11.76 26.30 1.01
CA CYS A 18 12.57 26.30 -0.21
C CYS A 18 13.37 27.60 -0.34
N ASP A 19 14.59 27.49 -0.88
CA ASP A 19 15.43 28.63 -1.18
C ASP A 19 14.73 29.61 -2.15
N ARG A 20 14.97 30.90 -1.93
CA ARG A 20 14.37 32.01 -2.70
C ARG A 20 15.29 32.52 -3.80
N THR A 21 16.45 31.91 -3.98
CA THR A 21 17.36 32.20 -5.10
C THR A 21 16.64 32.06 -6.45
N VAL A 22 17.04 32.91 -7.40
CA VAL A 22 16.53 32.86 -8.77
C VAL A 22 17.27 31.76 -9.50
N ASP A 23 16.54 30.84 -10.11
CA ASP A 23 17.12 29.78 -10.92
C ASP A 23 17.62 30.37 -12.25
N GLU A 24 18.93 30.29 -12.49
CA GLU A 24 19.60 30.83 -13.67
C GLU A 24 19.02 30.28 -14.99
N ALA A 25 18.45 29.08 -14.98
CA ALA A 25 17.88 28.45 -16.17
C ALA A 25 16.49 28.97 -16.55
N THR A 26 15.70 29.49 -15.59
CA THR A 26 14.29 29.86 -15.81
C THR A 26 13.97 31.31 -15.47
N ASN A 27 14.91 32.03 -14.85
CA ASN A 27 14.75 33.39 -14.35
C ASN A 27 13.54 33.57 -13.41
N LYS A 28 13.10 32.48 -12.78
CA LYS A 28 12.03 32.43 -11.78
C LYS A 28 12.62 32.09 -10.40
N PRO A 29 11.99 32.54 -9.30
CA PRO A 29 12.35 32.08 -7.97
C PRO A 29 12.18 30.56 -7.86
N LEU A 30 13.17 29.87 -7.27
CA LEU A 30 13.21 28.40 -7.19
C LEU A 30 11.92 27.81 -6.58
N HIS A 31 11.42 28.39 -5.49
CA HIS A 31 10.16 27.95 -4.86
C HIS A 31 8.95 27.95 -5.81
N LYS A 32 8.86 28.88 -6.78
CA LYS A 32 7.76 28.92 -7.76
C LYS A 32 7.88 27.79 -8.78
N LYS A 33 9.09 27.50 -9.23
CA LYS A 33 9.37 26.36 -10.11
C LYS A 33 9.04 25.03 -9.43
N VAL A 34 9.41 24.88 -8.16
CA VAL A 34 9.07 23.69 -7.36
C VAL A 34 7.54 23.52 -7.27
N MET A 35 6.78 24.60 -7.03
CA MET A 35 5.31 24.55 -7.04
C MET A 35 4.71 24.13 -8.40
N GLU A 36 5.32 24.56 -9.52
CA GLU A 36 4.92 24.12 -10.87
C GLU A 36 5.21 22.61 -11.05
N ILE A 37 6.39 22.14 -10.64
CA ILE A 37 6.77 20.72 -10.73
C ILE A 37 5.86 19.83 -9.87
N VAL A 38 5.49 20.26 -8.66
CA VAL A 38 4.54 19.51 -7.81
C VAL A 38 3.22 19.28 -8.54
N LYS A 39 2.72 20.29 -9.26
CA LYS A 39 1.44 20.19 -9.99
C LYS A 39 1.52 19.27 -11.21
N GLU A 40 2.67 19.24 -11.88
CA GLU A 40 2.86 18.50 -13.13
C GLU A 40 3.35 17.07 -12.93
N LYS A 41 4.30 16.87 -12.01
CA LYS A 41 5.08 15.63 -11.86
C LYS A 41 5.05 15.04 -10.44
N GLY A 42 4.46 15.75 -9.47
CA GLY A 42 4.34 15.31 -8.08
C GLY A 42 5.54 15.69 -7.20
N TYR A 43 5.47 15.28 -5.92
CA TYR A 43 6.39 15.74 -4.87
C TYR A 43 7.80 15.16 -4.95
N LEU A 44 7.97 13.90 -5.36
CA LEU A 44 9.31 13.28 -5.47
C LEU A 44 10.17 13.98 -6.54
N ALA A 45 9.60 14.24 -7.71
CA ALA A 45 10.29 14.98 -8.78
C ALA A 45 10.57 16.44 -8.37
N ALA A 46 9.66 17.04 -7.59
CA ALA A 46 9.87 18.38 -7.06
C ALA A 46 10.98 18.43 -6.00
N ALA A 47 11.15 17.38 -5.20
CA ALA A 47 12.21 17.25 -4.20
C ALA A 47 13.61 17.19 -4.83
N GLU A 48 13.76 16.58 -6.01
CA GLU A 48 15.04 16.57 -6.74
C GLU A 48 15.48 17.98 -7.19
N ALA A 49 14.50 18.86 -7.48
CA ALA A 49 14.76 20.24 -7.89
C ALA A 49 14.79 21.22 -6.71
N ALA A 50 14.22 20.84 -5.56
CA ALA A 50 14.14 21.70 -4.38
C ALA A 50 15.48 21.79 -3.66
N LYS A 51 15.78 22.97 -3.14
CA LYS A 51 16.88 23.20 -2.20
C LYS A 51 16.32 23.76 -0.91
N LEU A 52 16.74 23.18 0.22
CA LEU A 52 16.41 23.70 1.53
C LEU A 52 17.02 25.10 1.72
N ARG A 53 16.24 26.01 2.31
CA ARG A 53 16.72 27.33 2.72
C ARG A 53 17.77 27.20 3.83
N ALA A 54 18.84 27.99 3.74
CA ALA A 54 19.91 28.00 4.74
C ALA A 54 19.40 28.48 6.11
N SER A 55 19.89 27.87 7.19
CA SER A 55 19.65 28.31 8.56
C SER A 55 20.45 29.59 8.81
N GLU A 56 19.78 30.73 8.94
CA GLU A 56 20.42 31.98 9.34
C GLU A 56 20.44 32.11 10.87
N TYR A 57 21.49 32.71 11.43
CA TYR A 57 21.51 33.01 12.86
C TYR A 57 20.37 33.96 13.21
N MET A 58 19.66 33.64 14.28
CA MET A 58 18.60 34.46 14.81
C MET A 58 18.71 34.42 16.32
N ASP A 59 18.82 35.58 16.96
CA ASP A 59 18.83 35.62 18.41
C ASP A 59 17.43 35.28 18.93
N ILE A 60 17.30 34.08 19.48
CA ILE A 60 16.03 33.58 20.00
C ILE A 60 15.61 34.38 21.25
N MET A 61 16.56 35.02 21.94
CA MET A 61 16.29 35.92 23.06
C MET A 61 15.52 37.14 22.58
N ASP A 62 16.02 37.83 21.55
CA ASP A 62 15.36 38.99 20.94
C ASP A 62 13.95 38.69 20.43
N ILE A 63 13.61 37.42 20.18
CA ILE A 63 12.30 37.03 19.66
C ILE A 63 11.33 36.64 20.76
N ASN A 64 11.75 35.85 21.76
CA ASN A 64 10.95 35.60 22.95
C ASN A 64 10.56 36.93 23.64
N PHE A 65 11.45 37.93 23.61
CA PHE A 65 11.13 39.27 24.11
C PHE A 65 10.28 40.11 23.14
N SER A 66 10.24 39.81 21.84
CA SER A 66 9.55 40.65 20.85
C SER A 66 8.02 40.49 20.73
N HIS A 67 7.40 39.59 21.53
CA HIS A 67 5.94 39.40 21.73
C HIS A 67 5.08 39.88 20.57
N GLY A 68 4.86 39.01 19.59
CA GLY A 68 4.10 39.38 18.40
C GLY A 68 4.03 38.28 17.35
N ALA A 69 3.05 37.39 17.49
CA ALA A 69 2.70 36.38 16.49
C ALA A 69 2.55 36.96 15.07
N PHE A 70 2.15 38.24 14.95
CA PHE A 70 1.91 38.94 13.69
C PHE A 70 3.14 39.60 13.06
N LYS A 71 4.29 39.64 13.75
CA LYS A 71 5.55 40.18 13.18
C LYS A 71 6.22 39.18 12.23
N LEU A 72 5.76 37.92 12.21
CA LEU A 72 6.19 36.85 11.30
C LEU A 72 7.72 36.62 11.22
N LYS A 73 8.47 36.98 12.27
CA LYS A 73 9.93 36.85 12.33
C LYS A 73 10.38 35.39 12.20
N GLY A 74 9.65 34.44 12.78
CA GLY A 74 9.90 33.01 12.63
C GLY A 74 9.70 32.53 11.19
N LEU A 75 8.67 33.01 10.48
CA LEU A 75 8.51 32.65 9.05
C LEU A 75 9.58 33.29 8.15
N ALA A 76 10.13 34.44 8.55
CA ALA A 76 11.25 35.05 7.85
C ALA A 76 12.51 34.18 7.89
N ASN A 77 12.69 33.38 8.95
CA ASN A 77 13.78 32.41 9.07
C ASN A 77 13.25 31.13 9.76
N PRO A 78 12.71 30.18 9.01
CA PRO A 78 11.90 29.11 9.59
C PRO A 78 12.68 27.87 10.04
N ILE A 79 14.01 27.88 9.89
CA ILE A 79 14.87 26.71 10.14
C ILE A 79 15.96 27.10 11.13
N GLU A 80 16.10 26.29 12.18
CA GLU A 80 17.29 26.19 13.02
C GLU A 80 18.01 24.87 12.68
N GLN A 81 19.32 24.93 12.45
CA GLN A 81 20.13 23.75 12.20
C GLN A 81 21.38 23.74 13.08
N HIS A 82 21.66 22.57 13.68
CA HIS A 82 22.87 22.34 14.46
C HIS A 82 23.55 21.05 14.03
N ARG A 83 24.88 21.09 13.97
CA ARG A 83 25.72 19.95 13.59
C ARG A 83 26.58 19.54 14.78
N LEU A 84 26.54 18.26 15.10
CA LEU A 84 27.42 17.60 16.05
C LEU A 84 28.25 16.59 15.28
N VAL A 85 29.57 16.67 15.41
CA VAL A 85 30.49 15.64 14.91
C VAL A 85 31.27 15.12 16.10
N TYR A 86 31.24 13.81 16.29
CA TYR A 86 31.88 13.15 17.40
C TYR A 86 32.58 11.89 16.90
N GLU A 87 33.81 11.68 17.35
CA GLU A 87 34.56 10.47 17.06
C GLU A 87 34.59 9.61 18.32
N VAL A 88 34.08 8.40 18.19
CA VAL A 88 33.96 7.46 19.29
C VAL A 88 35.00 6.37 19.12
N ALA A 89 36.06 6.41 19.92
CA ALA A 89 37.10 5.39 19.89
C ALA A 89 36.78 4.16 20.78
N SER A 90 35.91 4.30 21.79
CA SER A 90 35.68 3.27 22.81
C SER A 90 34.23 3.05 23.24
N GLN A 91 33.31 3.97 22.89
CA GLN A 91 31.88 3.80 23.14
C GLN A 91 31.15 3.30 21.88
N SER A 92 29.98 2.70 22.11
CA SER A 92 29.08 2.25 21.05
C SER A 92 28.35 3.45 20.44
N LEU A 93 28.30 3.53 19.12
CA LEU A 93 27.51 4.54 18.37
C LEU A 93 26.01 4.54 18.77
N GLU A 94 25.53 3.39 19.23
CA GLU A 94 24.18 3.13 19.73
C GLU A 94 23.85 3.95 20.99
N GLN A 95 24.81 4.22 21.86
CA GLN A 95 24.56 4.98 23.10
C GLN A 95 24.10 6.41 22.78
N ILE A 96 24.71 7.02 21.76
CA ILE A 96 24.37 8.38 21.32
C ILE A 96 22.98 8.39 20.69
N TYR A 97 22.65 7.37 19.89
CA TYR A 97 21.33 7.20 19.30
C TYR A 97 20.25 7.10 20.38
N PHE A 98 20.40 6.18 21.33
CA PHE A 98 19.38 5.95 22.36
C PHE A 98 19.22 7.13 23.31
N TRP A 99 20.31 7.82 23.67
CA TRP A 99 20.21 9.05 24.47
C TRP A 99 19.36 10.11 23.75
N ILE A 100 19.61 10.34 22.46
CA ILE A 100 18.86 11.33 21.69
C ILE A 100 17.40 10.88 21.51
N LEU A 101 17.17 9.60 21.23
CA LEU A 101 15.83 9.03 21.11
C LEU A 101 15.01 9.23 22.39
N ASP A 102 15.59 8.91 23.55
CA ASP A 102 14.92 9.03 24.84
C ASP A 102 14.65 10.50 25.20
N TYR A 103 15.63 11.38 24.98
CA TYR A 103 15.46 12.82 25.18
C TYR A 103 14.33 13.37 24.29
N VAL A 104 14.33 13.00 23.01
CA VAL A 104 13.32 13.45 22.05
C VAL A 104 11.93 12.96 22.42
N ASN A 105 11.80 11.70 22.83
CA ASN A 105 10.52 11.17 23.31
C ASN A 105 10.06 11.86 24.59
N GLY A 106 10.98 12.27 25.47
CA GLY A 106 10.67 13.07 26.65
C GLY A 106 10.17 14.49 26.32
N VAL A 107 10.81 15.17 25.36
CA VAL A 107 10.52 16.59 25.04
C VAL A 107 9.37 16.75 24.03
N TYR A 108 9.39 15.97 22.95
CA TYR A 108 8.40 16.06 21.87
C TYR A 108 7.20 15.12 22.12
N GLY A 109 7.38 14.06 22.92
CA GLY A 109 6.33 13.10 23.27
C GLY A 109 6.22 11.92 22.30
N SER A 110 6.69 12.06 21.05
CA SER A 110 6.78 10.95 20.10
C SER A 110 7.85 11.18 19.04
N SER A 111 8.47 10.09 18.59
CA SER A 111 9.42 10.04 17.48
C SER A 111 9.06 8.94 16.50
N GLU A 112 9.29 9.16 15.21
CA GLU A 112 9.12 8.18 14.13
C GLU A 112 10.43 8.03 13.36
N LYS A 113 10.82 6.79 13.05
CA LYS A 113 11.99 6.52 12.20
C LYS A 113 11.56 6.58 10.74
N LEU A 114 12.18 7.47 9.96
CA LEU A 114 11.86 7.67 8.54
C LEU A 114 12.82 6.92 7.62
N ILE A 115 14.13 6.98 7.89
CA ILE A 115 15.16 6.32 7.09
C ILE A 115 16.02 5.48 8.02
N ASP A 116 16.40 4.30 7.55
CA ASP A 116 17.37 3.40 8.18
C ASP A 116 18.09 2.64 7.07
N ASN A 117 19.00 3.34 6.41
CA ASN A 117 19.76 2.81 5.27
C ASN A 117 21.20 2.57 5.69
N PHE A 118 21.83 1.57 5.10
CA PHE A 118 23.25 1.35 5.29
C PHE A 118 23.92 0.86 4.01
N ILE A 119 25.23 1.01 3.99
CA ILE A 119 26.13 0.40 3.02
C ILE A 119 27.37 -0.10 3.74
N SER A 120 27.77 -1.32 3.45
CA SER A 120 29.01 -1.91 3.93
C SER A 120 29.93 -2.17 2.75
N ALA A 121 31.23 -2.05 2.97
CA ALA A 121 32.21 -2.35 1.95
C ALA A 121 32.04 -3.82 1.48
N PRO A 122 32.03 -4.09 0.15
CA PRO A 122 31.85 -5.43 -0.37
C PRO A 122 32.84 -6.49 0.15
N GLY A 123 34.07 -6.10 0.50
CA GLY A 123 35.07 -6.99 1.10
C GLY A 123 34.90 -7.23 2.60
N SER A 124 33.94 -6.58 3.26
CA SER A 124 33.72 -6.70 4.71
C SER A 124 32.98 -7.99 5.09
N GLY A 125 33.27 -8.53 6.27
CA GLY A 125 32.53 -9.67 6.82
C GLY A 125 31.07 -9.31 7.14
N HIS A 126 30.82 -8.06 7.53
CA HIS A 126 29.47 -7.55 7.76
C HIS A 126 28.62 -7.56 6.48
N PHE A 127 29.19 -7.13 5.34
CA PHE A 127 28.53 -7.19 4.03
C PHE A 127 28.13 -8.62 3.65
N ALA A 128 29.06 -9.58 3.74
CA ALA A 128 28.80 -10.98 3.39
C ALA A 128 27.67 -11.59 4.24
N GLU A 129 27.61 -11.25 5.53
CA GLU A 129 26.58 -11.73 6.44
C GLU A 129 25.21 -11.07 6.18
N MET A 130 25.18 -9.75 6.00
CA MET A 130 23.94 -9.03 5.68
C MET A 130 23.37 -9.45 4.33
N GLN A 131 24.22 -9.56 3.29
CA GLN A 131 23.80 -10.03 1.99
C GLN A 131 23.30 -11.48 2.04
N GLY A 132 23.98 -12.36 2.80
CA GLY A 132 23.52 -13.74 2.98
C GLY A 132 22.15 -13.82 3.67
N ARG A 133 21.88 -12.95 4.64
CA ARG A 133 20.55 -12.84 5.27
C ARG A 133 19.51 -12.29 4.30
N ALA A 134 19.83 -11.22 3.56
CA ALA A 134 18.96 -10.61 2.56
C ALA A 134 18.55 -11.62 1.47
N THR A 135 19.52 -12.34 0.91
CA THR A 135 19.27 -13.39 -0.11
C THR A 135 18.34 -14.48 0.42
N ARG A 136 18.52 -14.96 1.65
CA ARG A 136 17.61 -15.96 2.24
C ARG A 136 16.18 -15.42 2.37
N MET A 137 16.01 -14.15 2.76
CA MET A 137 14.68 -13.54 2.83
C MET A 137 14.06 -13.42 1.43
N GLN A 138 14.85 -13.06 0.40
CA GLN A 138 14.38 -13.03 -0.99
C GLN A 138 13.99 -14.43 -1.48
N GLU A 139 14.79 -15.45 -1.20
CA GLU A 139 14.48 -16.84 -1.58
C GLU A 139 13.17 -17.33 -0.97
N GLU A 140 12.93 -17.07 0.32
CA GLU A 140 11.66 -17.43 0.98
C GLU A 140 10.47 -16.65 0.38
N ALA A 141 10.62 -15.36 0.11
CA ALA A 141 9.60 -14.58 -0.59
C ALA A 141 9.30 -15.16 -1.98
N MET A 142 10.33 -15.52 -2.75
CA MET A 142 10.18 -16.10 -4.08
C MET A 142 9.50 -17.47 -4.06
N LYS A 143 9.79 -18.33 -3.08
CA LYS A 143 9.07 -19.59 -2.87
C LYS A 143 7.58 -19.34 -2.64
N ILE A 144 7.23 -18.36 -1.80
CA ILE A 144 5.84 -17.97 -1.55
C ILE A 144 5.17 -17.47 -2.84
N PHE A 145 5.86 -16.66 -3.65
CA PHE A 145 5.33 -16.19 -4.93
C PHE A 145 5.15 -17.31 -5.96
N GLN A 146 6.06 -18.28 -6.02
CA GLN A 146 5.88 -19.46 -6.87
C GLN A 146 4.61 -20.22 -6.51
N THR A 147 4.38 -20.47 -5.21
CA THR A 147 3.13 -21.08 -4.74
C THR A 147 1.93 -20.21 -5.08
N THR A 148 2.02 -18.89 -4.86
CA THR A 148 0.95 -17.93 -5.19
C THR A 148 0.61 -17.96 -6.68
N GLY A 149 1.60 -18.01 -7.57
CA GLY A 149 1.39 -18.11 -9.02
C GLY A 149 0.67 -19.40 -9.44
N VAL A 150 0.93 -20.52 -8.77
CA VAL A 150 0.19 -21.78 -8.98
C VAL A 150 -1.28 -21.62 -8.55
N LEU A 151 -1.53 -20.97 -7.42
CA LEU A 151 -2.90 -20.72 -6.94
C LEU A 151 -3.65 -19.77 -7.87
N ILE A 152 -3.01 -18.73 -8.41
CA ILE A 152 -3.63 -17.81 -9.38
C ILE A 152 -4.06 -18.56 -10.64
N LYS A 153 -3.21 -19.46 -11.16
CA LYS A 153 -3.59 -20.32 -12.30
C LYS A 153 -4.76 -21.24 -11.96
N SER A 154 -4.78 -21.81 -10.75
CA SER A 154 -5.91 -22.61 -10.28
C SER A 154 -7.20 -21.78 -10.16
N ILE A 155 -7.11 -20.54 -9.67
CA ILE A 155 -8.25 -19.61 -9.58
C ILE A 155 -8.83 -19.33 -10.97
N LEU A 156 -7.98 -19.06 -11.96
CA LEU A 156 -8.42 -18.85 -13.35
C LEU A 156 -9.20 -20.06 -13.89
N ASN A 157 -8.70 -21.27 -13.67
CA ASN A 157 -9.39 -22.48 -14.09
C ASN A 157 -10.77 -22.61 -13.41
N ILE A 158 -10.85 -22.38 -12.10
CA ILE A 158 -12.12 -22.42 -11.35
C ILE A 158 -13.10 -21.35 -11.86
N ILE A 159 -12.62 -20.16 -12.19
CA ILE A 159 -13.44 -19.09 -12.77
C ILE A 159 -14.02 -19.53 -14.11
N TYR A 160 -13.21 -20.12 -14.99
CA TYR A 160 -13.69 -20.63 -16.27
C TYR A 160 -14.73 -21.74 -16.09
N ASP A 161 -14.49 -22.68 -15.18
CA ASP A 161 -15.43 -23.75 -14.85
C ASP A 161 -16.75 -23.16 -14.32
N LEU A 162 -16.69 -22.22 -13.37
CA LEU A 162 -17.86 -21.55 -12.80
C LEU A 162 -18.67 -20.80 -13.86
N LYS A 163 -18.02 -20.08 -14.79
CA LYS A 163 -18.69 -19.41 -15.92
C LYS A 163 -19.38 -20.42 -16.84
N GLU A 164 -18.74 -21.56 -17.12
CA GLU A 164 -19.37 -22.63 -17.90
C GLU A 164 -20.61 -23.20 -17.17
N TRP A 165 -20.51 -23.44 -15.86
CA TRP A 165 -21.64 -23.90 -15.05
C TRP A 165 -22.77 -22.87 -14.99
N GLN A 166 -22.49 -21.57 -14.94
CA GLN A 166 -23.51 -20.52 -15.01
C GLN A 166 -24.30 -20.59 -16.31
N ILE A 167 -23.62 -20.74 -17.46
CA ILE A 167 -24.28 -20.88 -18.76
C ILE A 167 -25.17 -22.13 -18.79
N ARG A 168 -24.68 -23.25 -18.24
CA ARG A 168 -25.48 -24.50 -18.15
C ARG A 168 -26.68 -24.33 -17.23
N LEU A 169 -26.51 -23.71 -16.06
CA LEU A 169 -27.58 -23.48 -15.10
C LEU A 169 -28.64 -22.51 -15.63
N ALA A 170 -28.24 -21.52 -16.44
CA ALA A 170 -29.18 -20.61 -17.10
C ALA A 170 -30.19 -21.36 -17.99
N LEU A 171 -29.80 -22.46 -18.65
CA LEU A 171 -30.74 -23.31 -19.41
C LEU A 171 -31.80 -23.96 -18.50
N TYR A 172 -31.42 -24.38 -17.29
CA TYR A 172 -32.37 -24.93 -16.32
C TYR A 172 -33.27 -23.84 -15.71
N ASP A 173 -32.76 -22.63 -15.53
CA ASP A 173 -33.54 -21.47 -15.09
C ASP A 173 -34.55 -21.03 -16.17
N ASP A 174 -34.12 -20.98 -17.44
CA ASP A 174 -34.99 -20.67 -18.58
C ASP A 174 -36.08 -21.73 -18.78
N LEU A 175 -35.81 -23.00 -18.45
CA LEU A 175 -36.82 -24.06 -18.44
C LEU A 175 -37.94 -23.79 -17.41
N LYS A 176 -37.65 -23.03 -16.34
CA LYS A 176 -38.61 -22.64 -15.30
C LYS A 176 -39.25 -21.28 -15.57
N SER A 177 -38.80 -20.53 -16.57
CA SER A 177 -39.31 -19.20 -16.93
C SER A 177 -40.77 -19.26 -17.40
N ASP A 178 -41.54 -18.19 -17.14
CA ASP A 178 -42.93 -18.02 -17.60
C ASP A 178 -43.04 -17.81 -19.12
N ASP A 179 -41.96 -17.39 -19.78
CA ASP A 179 -41.94 -17.18 -21.22
C ASP A 179 -41.90 -18.52 -21.98
N LYS A 180 -42.98 -18.81 -22.71
CA LYS A 180 -43.15 -20.03 -23.50
C LYS A 180 -42.06 -20.21 -24.56
N ARG A 181 -41.51 -19.13 -25.13
CA ARG A 181 -40.44 -19.22 -26.14
C ARG A 181 -39.11 -19.64 -25.51
N LYS A 182 -38.74 -19.02 -24.39
CA LYS A 182 -37.51 -19.36 -23.65
C LYS A 182 -37.55 -20.79 -23.11
N ARG A 183 -38.69 -21.17 -22.52
CA ARG A 183 -38.92 -22.52 -22.00
C ARG A 183 -38.75 -23.59 -23.08
N ASN A 184 -39.34 -23.37 -24.26
CA ASN A 184 -39.25 -24.31 -25.37
C ASN A 184 -37.83 -24.39 -25.93
N ALA A 185 -37.15 -23.26 -26.09
CA ALA A 185 -35.76 -23.22 -26.53
C ALA A 185 -34.83 -23.96 -25.55
N ALA A 186 -34.94 -23.67 -24.26
CA ALA A 186 -34.16 -24.32 -23.20
C ALA A 186 -34.41 -25.84 -23.16
N ARG A 187 -35.67 -26.27 -23.29
CA ARG A 187 -36.01 -27.70 -23.36
C ARG A 187 -35.37 -28.39 -24.56
N LEU A 188 -35.42 -27.77 -25.75
CA LEU A 188 -34.78 -28.32 -26.94
C LEU A 188 -33.25 -28.42 -26.77
N SER A 189 -32.61 -27.39 -26.20
CA SER A 189 -31.19 -27.42 -25.88
C SER A 189 -30.84 -28.53 -24.88
N LEU A 190 -31.64 -28.72 -23.83
CA LEU A 190 -31.43 -29.81 -22.85
C LEU A 190 -31.62 -31.20 -23.46
N LYS A 191 -32.62 -31.37 -24.35
CA LYS A 191 -32.82 -32.62 -25.11
C LYS A 191 -31.62 -32.92 -26.01
N GLN A 192 -31.07 -31.90 -26.67
CA GLN A 192 -29.88 -32.04 -27.50
C GLN A 192 -28.66 -32.43 -26.66
N ILE A 193 -28.42 -31.74 -25.52
CA ILE A 193 -27.35 -32.08 -24.58
C ILE A 193 -27.48 -33.53 -24.07
N TRP A 194 -28.71 -33.97 -23.77
CA TRP A 194 -28.98 -35.33 -23.33
C TRP A 194 -28.69 -36.36 -24.42
N MET A 195 -29.13 -36.11 -25.65
CA MET A 195 -28.84 -37.00 -26.78
C MET A 195 -27.33 -37.13 -27.02
N ASP A 196 -26.60 -36.02 -26.93
CA ASP A 196 -25.17 -35.95 -27.24
C ASP A 196 -24.28 -36.52 -26.13
N ASN A 197 -24.68 -36.41 -24.87
CA ASN A 197 -23.82 -36.78 -23.74
C ASN A 197 -24.30 -37.98 -22.92
N VAL A 198 -25.60 -38.29 -22.94
CA VAL A 198 -26.21 -39.31 -22.08
C VAL A 198 -26.67 -40.50 -22.91
N ASP A 199 -27.50 -40.26 -23.93
CA ASP A 199 -28.09 -41.32 -24.73
C ASP A 199 -27.06 -42.00 -25.65
N ILE A 200 -26.06 -41.27 -26.15
CA ILE A 200 -24.96 -41.83 -26.97
C ILE A 200 -24.21 -42.98 -26.27
N LYS A 201 -24.15 -42.97 -24.93
CA LYS A 201 -23.50 -44.02 -24.12
C LYS A 201 -24.20 -45.37 -24.24
N ARG A 202 -25.42 -45.41 -24.78
CA ARG A 202 -26.19 -46.63 -25.06
C ARG A 202 -25.79 -47.31 -26.39
N GLY A 203 -24.79 -46.79 -27.10
CA GLY A 203 -24.25 -47.37 -28.34
C GLY A 203 -25.32 -47.46 -29.44
N ASN A 204 -25.46 -48.64 -30.04
CA ASN A 204 -26.41 -48.92 -31.13
C ASN A 204 -27.90 -48.73 -30.72
N SER A 205 -28.18 -48.56 -29.42
CA SER A 205 -29.54 -48.33 -28.89
C SER A 205 -29.83 -46.88 -28.49
N SER A 206 -28.93 -45.95 -28.87
CA SER A 206 -29.16 -44.51 -28.80
C SER A 206 -30.11 -44.05 -29.91
N ILE A 207 -30.88 -42.99 -29.68
CA ILE A 207 -31.81 -42.38 -30.62
C ILE A 207 -31.11 -42.05 -31.94
N LYS A 208 -29.90 -41.49 -31.88
CA LYS A 208 -29.10 -41.16 -33.08
C LYS A 208 -28.64 -42.41 -33.83
N ALA A 209 -28.13 -43.42 -33.13
CA ALA A 209 -27.72 -44.68 -33.77
C ALA A 209 -28.91 -45.46 -34.32
N MET A 210 -30.06 -45.44 -33.64
CA MET A 210 -31.29 -46.09 -34.09
C MET A 210 -31.89 -45.43 -35.32
N ALA A 211 -31.82 -44.11 -35.40
CA ALA A 211 -32.20 -43.37 -36.60
C ALA A 211 -31.28 -43.66 -37.79
N GLN A 212 -29.98 -43.90 -37.56
CA GLN A 212 -29.00 -44.17 -38.62
C GLN A 212 -28.90 -45.64 -39.05
N GLN A 213 -29.02 -46.60 -38.13
CA GLN A 213 -28.76 -48.03 -38.40
C GLN A 213 -30.04 -48.85 -38.64
N PHE A 214 -31.17 -48.42 -38.10
CA PHE A 214 -32.42 -49.18 -38.12
C PHE A 214 -33.58 -48.40 -38.76
N ASP A 215 -33.27 -47.35 -39.54
CA ASP A 215 -34.22 -46.48 -40.25
C ASP A 215 -35.32 -45.85 -39.38
N TYR A 216 -35.10 -45.69 -38.06
CA TYR A 216 -36.01 -44.98 -37.17
C TYR A 216 -35.83 -43.44 -37.28
N VAL A 217 -35.88 -42.90 -38.50
CA VAL A 217 -35.60 -41.48 -38.78
C VAL A 217 -36.55 -40.55 -38.01
N THR A 218 -37.81 -40.95 -37.85
CA THR A 218 -38.84 -40.16 -37.13
C THR A 218 -38.64 -40.10 -35.62
N LEU A 219 -37.76 -40.94 -35.04
CA LEU A 219 -37.55 -41.02 -33.59
C LEU A 219 -36.89 -39.74 -33.05
N ILE A 220 -36.01 -39.11 -33.83
CA ILE A 220 -35.35 -37.85 -33.44
C ILE A 220 -36.40 -36.73 -33.36
N ASP A 221 -37.18 -36.54 -34.42
CA ASP A 221 -38.18 -35.47 -34.48
C ASP A 221 -39.28 -35.69 -33.44
N ALA A 222 -39.71 -36.94 -33.25
CA ALA A 222 -40.71 -37.28 -32.23
C ALA A 222 -40.19 -37.05 -30.80
N PHE A 223 -38.90 -37.32 -30.52
CA PHE A 223 -38.28 -37.00 -29.24
C PHE A 223 -38.15 -35.49 -29.00
N MET A 224 -37.79 -34.74 -30.04
CA MET A 224 -37.72 -33.27 -29.95
C MET A 224 -39.11 -32.65 -29.73
N ALA A 225 -40.16 -33.20 -30.35
CA ALA A 225 -41.53 -32.71 -30.25
C ALA A 225 -42.27 -33.07 -28.93
N ALA A 226 -41.98 -34.21 -28.31
CA ALA A 226 -42.75 -34.68 -27.14
C ALA A 226 -42.36 -33.96 -25.84
N ASP A 227 -43.28 -33.23 -25.20
CA ASP A 227 -43.00 -32.51 -23.95
C ASP A 227 -43.32 -33.30 -22.68
N SER A 228 -44.16 -34.33 -22.79
CA SER A 228 -44.58 -35.17 -21.67
C SER A 228 -44.87 -36.60 -22.12
N LEU A 229 -45.01 -37.51 -21.15
CA LEU A 229 -45.40 -38.91 -21.42
C LEU A 229 -46.79 -39.00 -22.05
N GLU A 230 -47.71 -38.10 -21.69
CA GLU A 230 -49.07 -38.05 -22.24
C GLU A 230 -49.09 -37.58 -23.70
N GLU A 231 -48.14 -36.74 -24.10
CA GLU A 231 -48.03 -36.30 -25.50
C GLU A 231 -47.45 -37.38 -26.40
N VAL A 232 -46.56 -38.24 -25.89
CA VAL A 232 -46.03 -39.39 -26.64
C VAL A 232 -47.15 -40.35 -27.05
N GLU A 233 -48.17 -40.53 -26.22
CA GLU A 233 -49.31 -41.38 -26.52
C GLU A 233 -50.20 -40.80 -27.63
N LYS A 234 -50.28 -39.46 -27.74
CA LYS A 234 -51.08 -38.72 -28.73
C LYS A 234 -50.43 -38.61 -30.10
N LEU A 235 -49.12 -38.90 -30.23
CA LEU A 235 -48.42 -38.88 -31.51
C LEU A 235 -48.83 -40.07 -32.40
N ASP A 236 -49.03 -39.82 -33.69
CA ASP A 236 -49.31 -40.85 -34.69
C ASP A 236 -48.00 -41.53 -35.12
N LEU A 237 -47.61 -42.56 -34.36
CA LEU A 237 -46.36 -43.29 -34.51
C LEU A 237 -46.61 -44.79 -34.32
N ASN A 238 -45.78 -45.61 -34.97
CA ASN A 238 -45.76 -47.07 -34.79
C ASN A 238 -45.56 -47.44 -33.30
N ASP A 239 -46.32 -48.41 -32.79
CA ASP A 239 -46.27 -48.91 -31.41
C ASP A 239 -44.86 -49.25 -30.90
N ARG A 240 -43.98 -49.71 -31.79
CA ARG A 240 -42.58 -50.00 -31.44
C ARG A 240 -41.77 -48.73 -31.19
N VAL A 241 -41.94 -47.71 -32.05
CA VAL A 241 -41.32 -46.39 -31.91
C VAL A 241 -41.89 -45.67 -30.69
N LYS A 242 -43.21 -45.75 -30.48
CA LYS A 242 -43.91 -45.16 -29.33
C LYS A 242 -43.41 -45.72 -28.00
N ARG A 243 -43.19 -47.04 -27.89
CA ARG A 243 -42.59 -47.66 -26.68
C ARG A 243 -41.17 -47.20 -26.40
N ILE A 244 -40.32 -47.12 -27.43
CA ILE A 244 -38.94 -46.63 -27.30
C ILE A 244 -38.96 -45.16 -26.86
N LEU A 245 -39.81 -44.35 -27.50
CA LEU A 245 -39.95 -42.92 -27.20
C LEU A 245 -40.43 -42.69 -25.76
N LEU A 246 -41.41 -43.45 -25.28
CA LEU A 246 -41.96 -43.34 -23.93
C LEU A 246 -40.89 -43.60 -22.86
N GLN A 247 -40.05 -44.64 -23.07
CA GLN A 247 -38.91 -44.91 -22.21
C GLN A 247 -37.89 -43.75 -22.22
N ARG A 248 -37.58 -43.20 -23.40
CA ARG A 248 -36.58 -42.13 -23.57
C ARG A 248 -37.03 -40.80 -22.98
N VAL A 249 -38.31 -40.44 -23.14
CA VAL A 249 -38.89 -39.24 -22.54
C VAL A 249 -38.94 -39.38 -21.01
N ALA A 250 -39.30 -40.55 -20.47
CA ALA A 250 -39.25 -40.79 -19.02
C ALA A 250 -37.83 -40.63 -18.45
N ASP A 251 -36.83 -41.24 -19.11
CA ASP A 251 -35.42 -41.14 -18.72
C ASP A 251 -34.91 -39.69 -18.80
N PHE A 252 -35.29 -38.95 -19.85
CA PHE A 252 -34.95 -37.54 -20.03
C PHE A 252 -35.52 -36.68 -18.90
N LEU A 253 -36.81 -36.79 -18.59
CA LEU A 253 -37.46 -36.01 -17.54
C LEU A 253 -36.81 -36.24 -16.16
N LYS A 254 -36.47 -37.50 -15.85
CA LYS A 254 -35.75 -37.84 -14.62
C LYS A 254 -34.33 -37.27 -14.62
N TRP A 255 -33.64 -37.38 -15.76
CA TRP A 255 -32.29 -36.83 -15.91
C TRP A 255 -32.26 -35.31 -15.73
N VAL A 256 -33.25 -34.57 -16.25
CA VAL A 256 -33.31 -33.10 -16.10
C VAL A 256 -33.31 -32.69 -14.62
N ILE A 257 -34.11 -33.36 -13.78
CA ILE A 257 -34.21 -33.06 -12.35
C ILE A 257 -32.89 -33.38 -11.61
N GLU A 258 -32.34 -34.57 -11.84
CA GLU A 258 -31.12 -35.01 -11.16
C GLU A 258 -29.89 -34.21 -11.62
N SER A 259 -29.80 -33.94 -12.93
CA SER A 259 -28.70 -33.15 -13.51
C SER A 259 -28.73 -31.71 -13.06
N GLU A 260 -29.91 -31.08 -12.91
CA GLU A 260 -30.02 -29.74 -12.33
C GLU A 260 -29.49 -29.72 -10.89
N ARG A 261 -29.97 -30.65 -10.05
CA ARG A 261 -29.56 -30.75 -8.64
C ARG A 261 -28.05 -30.96 -8.51
N GLU A 262 -27.49 -31.85 -9.32
CA GLU A 262 -26.06 -32.11 -9.32
C GLU A 262 -25.25 -30.90 -9.81
N SER A 263 -25.70 -30.24 -10.88
CA SER A 263 -25.04 -29.06 -11.45
C SER A 263 -25.01 -27.89 -10.46
N ARG A 264 -26.13 -27.63 -9.77
CA ARG A 264 -26.18 -26.60 -8.71
C ARG A 264 -25.28 -26.94 -7.54
N LYS A 265 -25.25 -28.20 -7.10
CA LYS A 265 -24.37 -28.64 -6.02
C LYS A 265 -22.89 -28.49 -6.41
N ARG A 266 -22.51 -28.88 -7.63
CA ARG A 266 -21.15 -28.70 -8.17
C ARG A 266 -20.78 -27.22 -8.23
N PHE A 267 -21.67 -26.37 -8.71
CA PHE A 267 -21.46 -24.93 -8.76
C PHE A 267 -21.17 -24.34 -7.37
N GLU A 268 -21.94 -24.71 -6.35
CA GLU A 268 -21.70 -24.24 -4.96
C GLU A 268 -20.37 -24.76 -4.40
N ILE A 269 -19.99 -26.00 -4.69
CA ILE A 269 -18.70 -26.57 -4.27
C ILE A 269 -17.54 -25.80 -4.91
N GLU A 270 -17.60 -25.54 -6.22
CA GLU A 270 -16.58 -24.76 -6.93
C GLU A 270 -16.50 -23.32 -6.40
N LYS A 271 -17.64 -22.71 -6.06
CA LYS A 271 -17.68 -21.38 -5.44
C LYS A 271 -17.00 -21.34 -4.07
N ILE A 272 -17.21 -22.38 -3.24
CA ILE A 272 -16.51 -22.54 -1.95
C ILE A 272 -15.02 -22.75 -2.17
N TYR A 273 -14.65 -23.56 -3.17
CA TYR A 273 -13.26 -23.82 -3.50
C TYR A 273 -12.55 -22.56 -4.00
N LEU A 274 -13.19 -21.76 -4.88
CA LEU A 274 -12.72 -20.44 -5.29
C LEU A 274 -12.45 -19.55 -4.08
N ARG A 275 -13.40 -19.44 -3.14
CA ARG A 275 -13.24 -18.65 -1.91
C ARG A 275 -12.04 -19.12 -1.08
N SER A 276 -11.84 -20.43 -0.97
CA SER A 276 -10.69 -21.01 -0.27
C SER A 276 -9.36 -20.65 -0.94
N GLN A 277 -9.28 -20.77 -2.27
CA GLN A 277 -8.08 -20.41 -3.04
C GLN A 277 -7.75 -18.92 -2.90
N VAL A 278 -8.76 -18.08 -2.98
CA VAL A 278 -8.64 -16.62 -2.80
C VAL A 278 -8.11 -16.28 -1.40
N ASN A 279 -8.59 -16.95 -0.36
CA ASN A 279 -8.10 -16.77 1.01
C ASN A 279 -6.66 -17.27 1.19
N ASN A 280 -6.28 -18.35 0.52
CA ASN A 280 -4.89 -18.83 0.55
C ASN A 280 -3.95 -17.81 -0.10
N VAL A 281 -4.34 -17.20 -1.23
CA VAL A 281 -3.57 -16.12 -1.86
C VAL A 281 -3.41 -14.92 -0.91
N LYS A 282 -4.47 -14.52 -0.20
CA LYS A 282 -4.40 -13.48 0.85
C LYS A 282 -3.37 -13.82 1.93
N LEU A 283 -3.38 -15.07 2.40
CA LEU A 283 -2.48 -15.53 3.45
C LEU A 283 -1.02 -15.52 2.98
N TYR A 284 -0.75 -16.06 1.80
CA TYR A 284 0.59 -16.06 1.21
C TYR A 284 1.12 -14.65 0.95
N ALA A 285 0.25 -13.74 0.51
CA ALA A 285 0.59 -12.33 0.38
C ALA A 285 1.06 -11.70 1.70
N GLN A 286 0.31 -11.96 2.77
CA GLN A 286 0.63 -11.46 4.11
C GLN A 286 1.95 -12.03 4.63
N TRP A 287 2.27 -13.28 4.28
CA TRP A 287 3.54 -13.91 4.64
C TRP A 287 4.72 -13.43 3.79
N ALA A 288 4.54 -13.18 2.49
CA ALA A 288 5.61 -12.69 1.62
C ALA A 288 6.08 -11.28 2.03
N LYS A 289 5.13 -10.41 2.43
CA LYS A 289 5.39 -9.00 2.77
C LYS A 289 6.52 -8.78 3.78
N PRO A 290 6.56 -9.43 4.96
CA PRO A 290 7.66 -9.25 5.91
C PRO A 290 9.02 -9.71 5.36
N TYR A 291 9.06 -10.78 4.54
CA TYR A 291 10.32 -11.24 3.92
C TYR A 291 10.86 -10.23 2.92
N LEU A 292 10.00 -9.67 2.06
CA LEU A 292 10.40 -8.62 1.12
C LEU A 292 10.87 -7.36 1.84
N LYS A 293 10.14 -6.94 2.88
CA LYS A 293 10.52 -5.79 3.70
C LYS A 293 11.87 -6.02 4.37
N ALA A 294 12.09 -7.19 4.97
CA ALA A 294 13.36 -7.54 5.59
C ALA A 294 14.50 -7.63 4.57
N ALA A 295 14.27 -8.22 3.40
CA ALA A 295 15.25 -8.27 2.31
C ALA A 295 15.66 -6.87 1.85
N GLN A 296 14.71 -5.96 1.67
CA GLN A 296 14.98 -4.57 1.31
C GLN A 296 15.74 -3.84 2.42
N GLN A 297 15.31 -3.97 3.67
CA GLN A 297 15.95 -3.33 4.83
C GLN A 297 17.40 -3.81 5.03
N LEU A 298 17.71 -5.06 4.68
CA LEU A 298 19.07 -5.61 4.70
C LEU A 298 19.87 -5.30 3.42
N GLY A 299 19.23 -4.73 2.41
CA GLY A 299 19.83 -4.34 1.15
C GLY A 299 20.76 -3.14 1.29
N GLN A 300 21.66 -2.98 0.31
CA GLN A 300 22.58 -1.86 0.22
C GLN A 300 21.86 -0.66 -0.42
N ASN A 301 21.19 0.15 0.39
CA ASN A 301 20.28 1.19 -0.08
C ASN A 301 20.91 2.59 -0.17
N LEU A 302 22.20 2.71 0.16
CA LEU A 302 22.98 3.94 0.00
C LEU A 302 23.82 3.91 -1.27
N LYS A 303 24.03 5.10 -1.86
CA LYS A 303 24.97 5.25 -2.97
C LYS A 303 26.40 5.05 -2.45
N PRO A 304 27.29 4.40 -3.23
CA PRO A 304 28.70 4.31 -2.87
C PRO A 304 29.29 5.69 -2.68
N THR A 305 29.90 5.93 -1.52
CA THR A 305 30.61 7.16 -1.18
C THR A 305 32.10 6.87 -0.99
N ALA A 306 32.93 7.90 -1.07
CA ALA A 306 34.38 7.77 -0.85
C ALA A 306 34.75 7.23 0.55
N ASP A 307 33.80 7.26 1.49
CA ASP A 307 33.93 6.74 2.85
C ASP A 307 33.91 5.21 2.92
N VAL A 308 33.39 4.56 1.86
CA VAL A 308 33.30 3.10 1.77
C VAL A 308 34.38 2.62 0.82
N VAL A 309 35.45 2.06 1.38
CA VAL A 309 36.53 1.46 0.60
C VAL A 309 36.28 -0.03 0.47
N ASN A 310 36.16 -0.52 -0.77
CA ASN A 310 35.78 -1.91 -1.05
C ASN A 310 36.59 -2.98 -0.31
N LEU A 311 37.89 -2.71 -0.09
CA LEU A 311 38.81 -3.63 0.58
C LEU A 311 38.68 -3.62 2.12
N PHE A 312 38.17 -2.54 2.70
CA PHE A 312 38.20 -2.33 4.15
C PHE A 312 36.94 -2.88 4.83
N ASN A 313 37.03 -3.11 6.13
CA ASN A 313 35.87 -3.43 6.94
C ASN A 313 35.18 -2.12 7.39
N THR A 314 34.54 -1.42 6.46
CA THR A 314 33.84 -0.15 6.73
C THR A 314 32.35 -0.28 6.45
N SER A 315 31.54 0.39 7.28
CA SER A 315 30.10 0.51 7.08
C SER A 315 29.66 1.94 7.32
N VAL A 316 28.86 2.48 6.41
CA VAL A 316 28.20 3.76 6.55
C VAL A 316 26.71 3.51 6.74
N SER A 317 26.13 4.11 7.77
CA SER A 317 24.69 4.01 8.04
C SER A 317 24.10 5.41 8.16
N GLU A 318 22.94 5.60 7.54
CA GLU A 318 22.14 6.81 7.59
C GLU A 318 20.81 6.49 8.26
N LEU A 319 20.54 7.15 9.38
CA LEU A 319 19.30 7.00 10.12
C LEU A 319 18.66 8.37 10.29
N VAL A 320 17.36 8.47 10.03
CA VAL A 320 16.62 9.73 10.20
C VAL A 320 15.45 9.54 11.15
N LEU A 321 15.43 10.30 12.24
CA LEU A 321 14.31 10.38 13.17
C LEU A 321 13.52 11.67 12.94
N LEU A 322 12.19 11.54 12.96
CA LEU A 322 11.26 12.66 12.98
C LEU A 322 10.61 12.74 14.36
N ALA A 323 11.01 13.75 15.13
CA ALA A 323 10.36 14.12 16.39
C ALA A 323 9.08 14.91 16.12
N LYS A 324 7.96 14.52 16.74
CA LYS A 324 6.67 15.22 16.62
C LYS A 324 6.25 15.77 17.96
N GLY A 325 6.35 17.09 18.10
CA GLY A 325 6.00 17.82 19.32
C GLY A 325 4.51 18.14 19.38
N ARG A 326 4.03 18.55 20.55
CA ARG A 326 2.66 19.04 20.73
C ARG A 326 2.64 20.56 20.81
N TYR A 327 1.70 21.16 20.11
CA TYR A 327 1.41 22.59 20.20
C TYR A 327 -0.06 22.79 20.54
N ASP A 328 -0.32 23.59 21.56
CA ASP A 328 -1.67 23.93 22.01
C ASP A 328 -1.91 25.42 21.83
N MET A 329 -2.72 25.76 20.83
CA MET A 329 -3.12 27.13 20.53
C MET A 329 -3.80 27.81 21.73
N MET A 330 -4.47 27.05 22.61
CA MET A 330 -5.20 27.61 23.74
C MET A 330 -4.27 28.21 24.80
N GLN A 331 -3.04 27.68 24.92
CA GLN A 331 -2.03 28.20 25.84
C GLN A 331 -1.56 29.58 25.39
N ASP A 332 -1.33 29.77 24.09
CA ASP A 332 -0.87 31.05 23.54
C ASP A 332 -1.96 32.13 23.57
N VAL A 333 -3.23 31.74 23.45
CA VAL A 333 -4.35 32.67 23.67
C VAL A 333 -4.45 33.08 25.15
N ALA A 334 -4.15 32.18 26.09
CA ALA A 334 -4.13 32.48 27.52
C ALA A 334 -2.94 33.37 27.90
N ALA A 335 -1.79 33.18 27.25
CA ALA A 335 -0.58 33.99 27.42
C ALA A 335 -0.68 35.40 26.79
N GLY A 336 -1.70 35.65 25.96
CA GLY A 336 -1.91 36.93 25.29
C GLY A 336 -1.15 37.11 23.98
N GLU A 337 -0.49 36.05 23.47
CA GLU A 337 0.22 36.05 22.18
C GLU A 337 -0.74 36.00 20.98
N LEU A 338 -1.92 35.40 21.17
CA LEU A 338 -2.98 35.33 20.17
C LEU A 338 -4.29 35.96 20.68
N PRO A 339 -5.01 36.73 19.84
CA PRO A 339 -6.32 37.29 20.20
C PRO A 339 -7.35 36.22 20.58
N ALA A 340 -8.31 36.57 21.45
CA ALA A 340 -9.39 35.67 21.89
C ALA A 340 -10.27 35.12 20.74
N LEU A 341 -10.26 35.77 19.57
CA LEU A 341 -10.95 35.31 18.36
C LEU A 341 -10.50 33.90 17.93
N TYR A 342 -9.23 33.54 18.17
CA TYR A 342 -8.64 32.26 17.79
C TYR A 342 -9.30 31.06 18.49
N LYS A 343 -10.00 31.26 19.61
CA LYS A 343 -10.76 30.18 20.29
C LYS A 343 -11.92 29.64 19.46
N LYS A 344 -12.45 30.43 18.53
CA LYS A 344 -13.65 30.10 17.73
C LYS A 344 -13.32 29.76 16.27
N LEU A 345 -12.08 29.96 15.84
CA LEU A 345 -11.66 29.71 14.46
C LEU A 345 -11.30 28.23 14.26
N LYS A 346 -11.78 27.64 13.16
CA LYS A 346 -11.34 26.31 12.72
C LYS A 346 -10.07 26.45 11.88
N ILE A 347 -8.93 26.35 12.54
CA ILE A 347 -7.59 26.45 11.94
C ILE A 347 -6.97 25.04 11.85
N ARG A 348 -6.19 24.77 10.79
CA ARG A 348 -5.40 23.53 10.69
C ARG A 348 -4.43 23.42 11.87
N LYS A 349 -4.19 22.22 12.36
CA LYS A 349 -3.21 22.02 13.43
C LYS A 349 -1.81 22.11 12.83
N TYR A 350 -0.93 22.80 13.56
CA TYR A 350 0.49 22.92 13.25
C TYR A 350 1.28 22.17 14.31
N THR A 351 2.23 21.37 13.87
CA THR A 351 3.04 20.50 14.71
C THR A 351 4.49 20.95 14.64
N PRO A 352 5.15 21.25 15.78
CA PRO A 352 6.58 21.49 15.80
C PRO A 352 7.32 20.18 15.61
N LEU A 353 8.29 20.16 14.72
CA LEU A 353 9.05 18.98 14.34
C LEU A 353 10.54 19.23 14.52
N ALA A 354 11.27 18.15 14.82
CA ALA A 354 12.72 18.12 14.67
C ALA A 354 13.11 16.89 13.85
N LEU A 355 13.84 17.12 12.76
CA LEU A 355 14.45 16.09 11.95
C LEU A 355 15.88 15.88 12.46
N ILE A 356 16.20 14.64 12.83
CA ILE A 356 17.49 14.29 13.40
C ILE A 356 18.11 13.25 12.48
N GLU A 357 19.17 13.66 11.78
CA GLU A 357 19.88 12.82 10.82
C GLU A 357 21.16 12.34 11.46
N PHE A 358 21.32 11.03 11.55
CA PHE A 358 22.51 10.36 12.01
C PHE A 358 23.23 9.79 10.79
N ARG A 359 24.50 10.16 10.63
CA ARG A 359 25.41 9.54 9.68
C ARG A 359 26.54 8.89 10.46
N TYR A 360 26.53 7.57 10.47
CA TYR A 360 27.54 6.75 11.11
C TYR A 360 28.55 6.32 10.06
N ARG A 361 29.83 6.54 10.34
CA ARG A 361 30.94 5.88 9.65
C ARG A 361 31.62 4.98 10.66
N SER A 362 31.51 3.68 10.45
CA SER A 362 31.88 2.69 11.45
C SER A 362 32.75 1.59 10.87
N ILE A 363 33.51 0.96 11.76
CA ILE A 363 34.22 -0.28 11.52
C ILE A 363 33.48 -1.35 12.33
N PRO A 364 32.70 -2.23 11.68
CA PRO A 364 31.95 -3.26 12.38
C PRO A 364 32.91 -4.33 12.91
N GLU A 365 33.07 -4.41 14.23
CA GLU A 365 33.88 -5.41 14.90
C GLU A 365 33.00 -6.51 15.51
N ARG A 366 33.42 -7.77 15.40
CA ARG A 366 32.70 -8.87 16.04
C ARG A 366 33.02 -8.90 17.53
N ALA A 367 32.01 -8.65 18.37
CA ALA A 367 32.16 -8.60 19.81
C ALA A 367 32.07 -9.97 20.50
N ASP A 368 31.44 -10.97 19.86
CA ASP A 368 31.30 -12.32 20.41
C ASP A 368 31.29 -13.40 19.30
N GLN A 369 31.66 -14.64 19.66
CA GLN A 369 31.54 -15.83 18.80
C GLN A 369 30.08 -16.12 18.37
N ARG A 370 29.10 -15.55 19.09
CA ARG A 370 27.66 -15.64 18.77
C ARG A 370 27.18 -14.65 17.69
N GLY A 371 28.07 -13.84 17.13
CA GLY A 371 27.78 -13.04 15.92
C GLY A 371 27.23 -11.63 16.16
N GLY A 372 27.47 -11.04 17.34
CA GLY A 372 27.18 -9.62 17.59
C GLY A 372 28.24 -8.70 16.98
N TYR A 373 27.81 -7.60 16.35
CA TYR A 373 28.70 -6.53 15.90
C TYR A 373 28.62 -5.35 16.87
N VAL A 374 29.78 -4.75 17.14
CA VAL A 374 29.90 -3.45 17.80
C VAL A 374 30.41 -2.47 16.74
N PHE A 375 29.76 -1.31 16.68
CA PHE A 375 30.08 -0.28 15.70
C PHE A 375 30.85 0.84 16.40
N VAL A 376 32.13 0.96 16.02
CA VAL A 376 33.04 2.01 16.50
C VAL A 376 33.39 2.92 15.33
N GLY A 377 33.49 4.23 15.57
CA GLY A 377 33.90 5.18 14.54
C GLY A 377 33.33 6.58 14.74
N LEU A 378 33.08 7.26 13.62
CA LEU A 378 32.64 8.64 13.59
C LEU A 378 31.11 8.71 13.47
N ILE A 379 30.50 9.57 14.26
CA ILE A 379 29.10 9.96 14.14
C ILE A 379 29.00 11.43 13.78
N GLU A 380 28.14 11.70 12.81
CA GLU A 380 27.65 13.02 12.51
C GLU A 380 26.15 13.06 12.79
N VAL A 381 25.72 13.98 13.65
CA VAL A 381 24.31 14.21 13.94
C VAL A 381 23.94 15.62 13.51
N ILE A 382 22.92 15.74 12.66
CA ILE A 382 22.37 17.01 12.21
C ILE A 382 20.95 17.13 12.77
N PHE A 383 20.71 18.19 13.54
CA PHE A 383 19.40 18.55 14.06
C PHE A 383 18.84 19.67 13.19
N THR A 384 17.65 19.48 12.62
CA THR A 384 16.97 20.49 11.79
C THR A 384 15.53 20.66 12.27
N SER A 385 15.11 21.89 12.54
CA SER A 385 13.74 22.21 12.98
C SER A 385 12.80 22.51 11.82
N PHE A 386 11.55 22.10 11.96
CA PHE A 386 10.48 22.37 11.01
C PHE A 386 9.14 22.60 11.72
N ALA A 387 8.21 23.28 11.04
CA ALA A 387 6.81 23.37 11.47
C ALA A 387 5.90 23.05 10.28
N LEU A 388 5.18 21.93 10.39
CA LEU A 388 4.27 21.46 9.34
C LEU A 388 2.84 21.37 9.86
N ASN A 389 1.89 21.58 8.95
CA ASN A 389 0.47 21.34 9.22
C ASN A 389 0.11 19.85 9.02
N ASP A 390 -1.09 19.46 9.45
CA ASP A 390 -1.57 18.07 9.36
C ASP A 390 -1.62 17.53 7.91
N ASP A 391 -1.89 18.38 6.92
CA ASP A 391 -1.94 17.97 5.51
C ASP A 391 -0.53 17.76 4.95
N GLU A 392 0.41 18.66 5.26
CA GLU A 392 1.84 18.56 4.93
C GLU A 392 2.46 17.31 5.56
N LEU A 393 2.11 16.99 6.82
CA LEU A 393 2.55 15.79 7.50
C LEU A 393 2.03 14.50 6.85
N LYS A 394 0.76 14.48 6.41
CA LYS A 394 0.18 13.34 5.69
C LYS A 394 0.86 13.10 4.35
N VAL A 395 1.17 14.17 3.62
CA VAL A 395 1.91 14.05 2.36
C VAL A 395 3.31 13.50 2.62
N LEU A 396 4.04 14.05 3.59
CA LEU A 396 5.39 13.59 3.94
C LEU A 396 5.42 12.09 4.26
N THR A 397 4.54 11.61 5.14
CA THR A 397 4.52 10.18 5.51
C THR A 397 4.11 9.30 4.33
N SER A 398 3.20 9.77 3.47
CA SER A 398 2.78 9.01 2.30
C SER A 398 3.85 8.91 1.21
N GLU A 399 4.61 9.97 0.96
CA GLU A 399 5.66 9.99 -0.06
C GLU A 399 6.89 9.19 0.37
N VAL A 400 7.28 9.26 1.66
CA VAL A 400 8.34 8.40 2.22
C VAL A 400 7.96 6.93 2.10
N ALA A 401 6.72 6.57 2.40
CA ALA A 401 6.26 5.18 2.24
C ALA A 401 6.27 4.72 0.76
N LYS A 402 5.95 5.60 -0.20
CA LYS A 402 5.93 5.24 -1.63
C LYS A 402 7.32 4.93 -2.19
N ASP A 403 8.36 5.68 -1.79
CA ASP A 403 9.74 5.40 -2.23
C ASP A 403 10.19 4.01 -1.73
N ASP A 404 9.89 3.68 -0.46
CA ASP A 404 10.19 2.37 0.11
C ASP A 404 9.45 1.22 -0.60
N PHE A 405 8.16 1.38 -0.95
CA PHE A 405 7.40 0.30 -1.58
C PHE A 405 7.58 0.20 -3.10
N GLY A 406 7.95 1.28 -3.78
CA GLY A 406 8.13 1.31 -5.24
C GLY A 406 9.22 0.35 -5.72
N ASP A 407 10.33 0.24 -4.98
CA ASP A 407 11.43 -0.66 -5.31
C ASP A 407 11.04 -2.14 -5.12
N ILE A 408 10.24 -2.44 -4.09
CA ILE A 408 9.66 -3.78 -3.89
C ILE A 408 8.71 -4.14 -5.06
N TYR A 409 7.95 -3.17 -5.57
CA TYR A 409 7.05 -3.40 -6.70
C TYR A 409 7.76 -3.89 -7.94
N GLN A 410 8.81 -3.16 -8.32
CA GLN A 410 9.52 -3.37 -9.57
C GLN A 410 10.17 -4.75 -9.59
N MET A 411 10.55 -5.25 -8.41
CA MET A 411 11.09 -6.60 -8.25
C MET A 411 10.04 -7.72 -8.39
N ILE A 412 8.75 -7.41 -8.22
CA ILE A 412 7.66 -8.40 -8.17
C ILE A 412 6.75 -8.33 -9.41
N SER A 413 6.63 -7.18 -10.07
CA SER A 413 5.72 -6.96 -11.19
C SER A 413 6.24 -7.60 -12.49
N GLY A 414 6.21 -8.94 -12.55
CA GLY A 414 6.28 -9.70 -13.80
C GLY A 414 4.89 -9.99 -14.40
N ALA A 415 3.81 -9.79 -13.65
CA ALA A 415 2.43 -9.87 -14.12
C ALA A 415 1.89 -8.46 -14.37
N THR A 416 1.21 -8.24 -15.49
CA THR A 416 0.57 -6.95 -15.79
C THR A 416 -0.60 -6.70 -14.85
N ASP A 417 -0.65 -5.51 -14.26
CA ASP A 417 -1.71 -5.07 -13.33
C ASP A 417 -3.12 -5.28 -13.92
N GLU A 418 -3.24 -5.14 -15.24
CA GLU A 418 -4.45 -5.39 -16.02
C GLU A 418 -4.99 -6.82 -15.85
N SER A 419 -4.11 -7.83 -15.90
CA SER A 419 -4.50 -9.24 -15.78
C SER A 419 -5.05 -9.54 -14.38
N LEU A 420 -4.44 -8.95 -13.35
CA LEU A 420 -4.84 -9.15 -11.95
C LEU A 420 -6.16 -8.41 -11.63
N MET A 421 -6.36 -7.23 -12.21
CA MET A 421 -7.64 -6.51 -12.13
C MET A 421 -8.80 -7.29 -12.77
N GLN A 422 -8.56 -7.91 -13.92
CA GLN A 422 -9.58 -8.72 -14.59
C GLN A 422 -9.96 -9.96 -13.76
N ILE A 423 -8.97 -10.65 -13.20
CA ILE A 423 -9.20 -11.79 -12.28
C ILE A 423 -10.00 -11.34 -11.06
N GLN A 424 -9.69 -10.17 -10.50
CA GLN A 424 -10.42 -9.61 -9.37
C GLN A 424 -11.89 -9.36 -9.70
N SER A 425 -12.17 -8.75 -10.86
CA SER A 425 -13.55 -8.50 -11.32
C SER A 425 -14.35 -9.81 -11.42
N ASP A 426 -13.76 -10.85 -12.00
CA ASP A 426 -14.39 -12.16 -12.15
C ASP A 426 -14.66 -12.84 -10.80
N ILE A 427 -13.74 -12.70 -9.83
CA ILE A 427 -13.93 -13.21 -8.47
C ILE A 427 -15.09 -12.49 -7.78
N ASP A 428 -15.16 -11.15 -7.88
CA ASP A 428 -16.20 -10.34 -7.23
C ASP A 428 -17.60 -10.63 -7.81
N GLU A 429 -17.68 -10.85 -9.13
CA GLU A 429 -18.90 -11.30 -9.79
C GLU A 429 -19.36 -12.67 -9.28
N LEU A 430 -18.46 -13.66 -9.24
CA LEU A 430 -18.79 -15.05 -8.87
C LEU A 430 -19.05 -15.24 -7.37
N LEU A 431 -18.31 -14.55 -6.51
CA LEU A 431 -18.46 -14.65 -5.05
C LEU A 431 -19.61 -13.80 -4.51
N GLY A 432 -20.20 -12.91 -5.33
CA GLY A 432 -21.42 -12.17 -5.00
C GLY A 432 -21.18 -10.94 -4.11
N THR A 433 -20.00 -10.34 -4.15
CA THR A 433 -19.74 -9.04 -3.51
C THR A 433 -20.34 -7.87 -4.31
N ALA A 434 -20.75 -8.10 -5.56
CA ALA A 434 -21.33 -7.08 -6.44
C ALA A 434 -22.86 -7.16 -6.65
N GLY A 435 -23.57 -8.04 -5.96
CA GLY A 435 -25.02 -8.09 -6.15
C GLY A 435 -25.76 -9.09 -5.29
N GLU A 436 -26.14 -8.68 -4.08
CA GLU A 436 -27.43 -9.07 -3.49
C GLU A 436 -27.85 -8.09 -2.37
N LYS A 437 -28.95 -7.38 -2.65
CA LYS A 437 -29.90 -6.69 -1.74
C LYS A 437 -29.46 -5.39 -1.04
N LYS A 438 -29.96 -4.29 -1.61
CA LYS A 438 -30.43 -3.10 -0.88
C LYS A 438 -31.42 -3.54 0.21
N GLU A 439 -31.02 -3.43 1.48
CA GLU A 439 -31.72 -2.75 2.59
C GLU A 439 -31.17 -3.25 3.95
N GLU A 440 -30.71 -2.28 4.74
CA GLU A 440 -30.58 -2.28 6.20
C GLU A 440 -29.73 -3.34 6.91
N THR A 441 -28.43 -3.04 7.10
CA THR A 441 -27.86 -2.75 8.44
C THR A 441 -26.40 -2.32 8.31
N ALA A 442 -26.20 -1.01 8.36
CA ALA A 442 -24.88 -0.40 8.48
C ALA A 442 -24.45 -0.44 9.94
N GLU A 443 -23.65 -1.45 10.31
CA GLU A 443 -22.60 -1.38 11.34
C GLU A 443 -21.97 -2.77 11.51
N LYS A 444 -20.97 -3.07 10.68
CA LYS A 444 -19.87 -3.99 11.00
C LYS A 444 -18.71 -3.73 10.04
N MET A 445 -17.52 -3.77 10.62
CA MET A 445 -16.24 -3.41 10.01
C MET A 445 -16.11 -3.95 8.59
N LYS A 446 -15.80 -3.06 7.63
CA LYS A 446 -15.32 -3.47 6.31
C LYS A 446 -13.93 -4.09 6.49
N GLU A 447 -13.89 -5.41 6.59
CA GLU A 447 -12.70 -6.17 6.22
C GLU A 447 -12.41 -5.92 4.74
N ASP A 448 -11.19 -5.47 4.44
CA ASP A 448 -10.71 -5.26 3.09
C ASP A 448 -10.95 -6.54 2.27
N THR A 449 -11.92 -6.45 1.36
CA THR A 449 -12.48 -7.61 0.68
C THR A 449 -11.58 -8.09 -0.46
N ASN A 450 -10.60 -7.28 -0.86
CA ASN A 450 -9.74 -7.53 -2.00
C ASN A 450 -8.57 -8.49 -1.66
N PRO A 451 -8.49 -9.69 -2.26
CA PRO A 451 -7.39 -10.63 -2.07
C PRO A 451 -6.04 -10.17 -2.57
N PHE A 452 -6.06 -9.38 -3.63
CA PHE A 452 -4.86 -8.80 -4.21
C PHE A 452 -4.52 -7.47 -3.54
N SER A 453 -5.43 -6.79 -2.83
CA SER A 453 -5.05 -5.60 -2.05
C SER A 453 -4.12 -5.95 -0.90
N ALA A 454 -4.12 -7.17 -0.35
CA ALA A 454 -3.08 -7.54 0.61
C ALA A 454 -1.67 -7.57 -0.04
N LEU A 455 -1.58 -7.96 -1.33
CA LEU A 455 -0.37 -7.90 -2.16
C LEU A 455 -0.03 -6.47 -2.59
N PHE A 456 -1.05 -5.65 -2.87
CA PHE A 456 -0.93 -4.34 -3.51
C PHE A 456 -1.33 -3.14 -2.65
N SER A 457 -1.61 -3.32 -1.35
CA SER A 457 -2.01 -2.24 -0.42
C SER A 457 -0.90 -1.23 -0.17
N GLY A 458 0.34 -1.56 -0.57
CA GLY A 458 1.44 -0.61 -0.70
C GLY A 458 1.36 0.29 -1.94
N PHE A 459 0.54 -0.03 -2.96
CA PHE A 459 0.44 0.70 -4.24
C PHE A 459 -0.70 1.71 -4.32
N GLY A 460 -1.69 1.61 -3.44
CA GLY A 460 -2.81 2.54 -3.41
C GLY A 460 -3.41 2.56 -2.03
N GLY A 461 -3.08 3.59 -1.25
CA GLY A 461 -3.53 3.74 0.13
C GLY A 461 -5.04 3.61 0.26
N GLY A 462 -5.47 2.52 0.89
CA GLY A 462 -6.81 2.39 1.45
C GLY A 462 -6.96 3.38 2.58
N GLN A 463 -7.51 4.56 2.31
CA GLN A 463 -8.00 5.45 3.37
C GLN A 463 -9.53 5.38 3.39
N LYS A 464 -10.05 5.25 4.62
CA LYS A 464 -11.42 5.58 4.99
C LYS A 464 -11.87 6.89 4.32
N LYS A 465 -13.10 6.90 3.80
CA LYS A 465 -13.81 8.10 3.34
C LYS A 465 -14.06 9.05 4.52
N GLU A 466 -13.06 9.84 4.88
CA GLU A 466 -13.29 11.25 5.20
C GLU A 466 -13.16 12.01 3.87
N GLU A 467 -13.91 13.10 3.67
CA GLU A 467 -13.87 13.93 2.46
C GLU A 467 -12.42 14.36 2.15
N LYS A 468 -11.72 13.60 1.30
CA LYS A 468 -10.34 13.92 0.93
C LYS A 468 -10.35 15.05 -0.09
N ARG A 469 -9.82 16.19 0.33
CA ARG A 469 -9.21 17.14 -0.60
C ARG A 469 -8.09 16.39 -1.35
N ASP A 470 -8.04 16.53 -2.67
CA ASP A 470 -6.99 15.93 -3.49
C ASP A 470 -5.67 16.67 -3.25
N LEU A 471 -4.87 16.17 -2.30
CA LEU A 471 -3.57 16.75 -1.91
C LEU A 471 -2.45 16.40 -2.89
N SER A 472 -2.72 15.62 -3.94
CA SER A 472 -1.71 15.17 -4.90
C SER A 472 -1.14 16.28 -5.79
N LYS A 473 -1.88 17.40 -5.94
CA LYS A 473 -1.54 18.52 -6.83
C LYS A 473 -1.09 19.79 -6.09
N GLY A 474 -0.75 19.69 -4.82
CA GLY A 474 -0.33 20.82 -4.00
C GLY A 474 -1.25 21.09 -2.81
N ILE A 475 -0.66 21.61 -1.73
CA ILE A 475 -1.37 21.96 -0.50
C ILE A 475 -1.79 23.45 -0.60
N PRO A 476 -3.02 23.82 -0.18
CA PRO A 476 -3.43 25.21 -0.14
C PRO A 476 -2.53 26.03 0.79
N ALA A 477 -2.15 27.23 0.33
CA ALA A 477 -1.36 28.19 1.11
C ALA A 477 -2.05 28.53 2.45
N ASP A 478 -1.24 28.98 3.42
CA ASP A 478 -1.77 29.35 4.73
C ASP A 478 -2.61 30.63 4.65
N THR A 479 -3.75 30.62 5.32
CA THR A 479 -4.60 31.81 5.49
C THR A 479 -3.92 32.86 6.39
N ASP A 480 -4.38 34.10 6.36
CA ASP A 480 -3.78 35.17 7.18
C ASP A 480 -3.95 34.94 8.70
N TYR A 481 -4.90 34.11 9.10
CA TYR A 481 -5.05 33.66 10.49
C TYR A 481 -4.10 32.50 10.84
N GLU A 482 -3.73 31.68 9.86
CA GLU A 482 -2.83 30.54 10.03
C GLU A 482 -1.35 30.95 10.11
N LYS A 483 -0.93 31.98 9.37
CA LYS A 483 0.47 32.47 9.38
C LYS A 483 0.99 32.84 10.77
N PRO A 484 0.25 33.58 11.63
CA PRO A 484 0.68 33.87 13.00
C PRO A 484 0.84 32.61 13.87
N VAL A 485 -0.04 31.63 13.68
CA VAL A 485 0.01 30.35 14.41
C VAL A 485 1.25 29.56 13.98
N ARG A 486 1.45 29.41 12.67
CA ARG A 486 2.64 28.75 12.12
C ARG A 486 3.93 29.44 12.60
N ASN A 487 3.94 30.78 12.65
CA ASN A 487 5.06 31.54 13.16
C ASN A 487 5.43 31.17 14.60
N LEU A 488 4.44 31.07 15.52
CA LEU A 488 4.68 30.66 16.90
C LEU A 488 5.19 29.22 16.98
N VAL A 489 4.63 28.31 16.19
CA VAL A 489 5.09 26.91 16.14
C VAL A 489 6.52 26.79 15.61
N VAL A 490 6.89 27.57 14.60
CA VAL A 490 8.26 27.65 14.10
C VAL A 490 9.21 28.11 15.21
N LEU A 491 8.87 29.18 15.93
CA LEU A 491 9.72 29.69 17.02
C LEU A 491 9.89 28.66 18.13
N LYS A 492 8.82 27.96 18.51
CA LYS A 492 8.88 26.85 19.45
C LYS A 492 9.80 25.73 18.95
N SER A 493 9.62 25.29 17.71
CA SER A 493 10.42 24.23 17.09
C SER A 493 11.92 24.59 17.03
N ARG A 494 12.25 25.85 16.71
CA ARG A 494 13.64 26.34 16.73
C ARG A 494 14.22 26.30 18.12
N TRP A 495 13.47 26.78 19.12
CA TRP A 495 13.91 26.75 20.51
C TRP A 495 14.14 25.34 21.02
N ASP A 496 13.19 24.43 20.77
CA ASP A 496 13.30 23.04 21.20
C ASP A 496 14.48 22.32 20.50
N CYS A 497 14.77 22.65 19.23
CA CYS A 497 15.93 22.15 18.49
C CYS A 497 17.26 22.67 19.07
N ARG A 498 17.34 23.96 19.39
CA ARG A 498 18.51 24.55 20.06
C ARG A 498 18.73 23.94 21.43
N LYS A 499 17.66 23.78 22.20
CA LYS A 499 17.69 23.18 23.53
C LYS A 499 18.16 21.73 23.48
N LEU A 500 17.66 20.94 22.53
CA LEU A 500 18.12 19.56 22.30
C LEU A 500 19.63 19.50 22.08
N TYR A 501 20.16 20.34 21.19
CA TYR A 501 21.60 20.40 20.93
C TYR A 501 22.41 20.85 22.15
N ASP A 502 21.92 21.87 22.87
CA ASP A 502 22.59 22.42 24.05
C ASP A 502 22.60 21.42 25.23
N ASP A 503 21.47 20.79 25.51
CA ASP A 503 21.31 19.81 26.58
C ASP A 503 22.17 18.56 26.28
N TYR A 504 22.24 18.13 25.01
CA TYR A 504 23.17 17.08 24.61
C TYR A 504 24.61 17.45 24.95
N LYS A 505 25.05 18.65 24.55
CA LYS A 505 26.42 19.12 24.81
C LYS A 505 26.71 19.20 26.31
N LYS A 506 25.81 19.77 27.10
CA LYS A 506 25.96 19.88 28.56
C LYS A 506 26.02 18.51 29.23
N ALA A 507 25.15 17.58 28.84
CA ALA A 507 25.14 16.22 29.39
C ALA A 507 26.44 15.46 29.13
N HIS A 508 27.15 15.81 28.04
CA HIS A 508 28.43 15.21 27.66
C HIS A 508 29.65 16.11 27.99
N GLY A 509 29.49 17.14 28.82
CA GLY A 509 30.59 18.01 29.27
C GLY A 509 31.19 18.90 28.18
N MET A 510 30.49 19.10 27.06
CA MET A 510 30.91 19.94 25.95
C MET A 510 30.48 21.40 26.16
N ALA A 511 31.17 22.33 25.50
CA ALA A 511 30.83 23.75 25.54
C ALA A 511 29.43 24.01 24.94
N GLY A 512 28.44 24.24 25.78
CA GLY A 512 27.08 24.61 25.38
C GLY A 512 26.95 26.09 24.99
N PHE A 513 25.73 26.49 24.66
CA PHE A 513 25.36 27.89 24.56
C PHE A 513 25.44 28.58 25.94
N PRO A 514 25.68 29.89 25.99
CA PRO A 514 25.66 30.63 27.25
C PRO A 514 24.31 30.44 27.96
N PRO A 515 24.30 30.31 29.30
CA PRO A 515 23.08 30.12 30.06
C PRO A 515 22.14 31.30 29.83
N VAL A 516 20.90 30.97 29.51
CA VAL A 516 19.81 31.92 29.37
C VAL A 516 19.35 32.29 30.78
N GLN A 517 19.68 33.50 31.23
CA GLN A 517 19.08 34.05 32.46
C GLN A 517 17.60 34.34 32.17
N PHE A 518 16.72 33.64 32.87
CA PHE A 518 15.26 33.84 32.82
C PHE A 518 14.83 34.93 33.78
#